data_AF-A0A419KAV4-F1
#
_entry.id   AF-A0A419KAV4-F1
#
_cell.length_a   1.000
_cell.length_b   1.000
_cell.length_c   1.000
_cell.angle_alpha   90.00
_cell.angle_beta   90.00
_cell.angle_gamma   90.00
#
_symmetry.space_group_name_H-M   'P 1'
#
loop_
_entity.id
_entity.type
_entity.pdbx_description
1 polymer ?
#
loop_
_entity_poly.entity_id
_entity_poly.type
_entity_poly.pdbx_seq_one_letter_code
_entity_poly.pdbx_strand_id
1 'polypeptide(L)' 'RLGVSEVTRLGMKESEMQEIAEFIKRVIIDKEPLEKVRADVAEFRKDYQKVHYCFENAVEAYKYIKIR' A
#
# COMPACT_ATOMS: atom_id res chain seq x y z
N ARG A 1 7.79 -14.98 1.70
CA ARG A 1 7.39 -14.76 0.29
C ARG A 1 6.49 -13.53 0.25
N LEU A 2 6.79 -12.56 -0.61
CA LEU A 2 6.00 -11.34 -0.79
C LEU A 2 5.21 -11.45 -2.11
N GLY A 3 4.04 -10.82 -2.18
CA GLY A 3 3.22 -10.75 -3.39
C GLY A 3 2.87 -9.30 -3.70
N VAL A 4 2.92 -8.91 -4.98
CA VAL A 4 2.70 -7.52 -5.43
C VAL A 4 1.35 -7.29 -6.11
N SER A 5 0.57 -8.35 -6.33
CA SER A 5 -0.68 -8.29 -7.09
C SER A 5 -1.70 -7.30 -6.51
N GLU A 6 -1.82 -7.23 -5.19
CA GLU A 6 -2.74 -6.32 -4.52
C GLU A 6 -2.29 -4.85 -4.67
N VAL A 7 -1.02 -4.57 -4.35
CA VAL A 7 -0.47 -3.20 -4.42
C VAL A 7 -0.45 -2.65 -5.84
N THR A 8 -0.13 -3.49 -6.83
CA THR A 8 -0.25 -3.12 -8.25
C THR A 8 -1.71 -2.81 -8.60
N ARG A 9 -2.66 -3.58 -8.07
CA ARG A 9 -4.09 -3.31 -8.30
C ARG A 9 -4.57 -2.03 -7.61
N LEU A 10 -3.88 -1.54 -6.58
CA LEU A 10 -4.12 -0.22 -5.99
C LEU A 10 -3.43 0.94 -6.73
N GLY A 11 -2.70 0.64 -7.81
CA GLY A 11 -2.04 1.64 -8.66
C GLY A 11 -0.57 1.87 -8.36
N MET A 12 0.03 1.11 -7.44
CA MET A 12 1.47 1.20 -7.16
C MET A 12 2.31 0.64 -8.32
N LYS A 13 3.40 1.33 -8.63
CA LYS A 13 4.35 1.04 -9.71
C LYS A 13 5.74 0.73 -9.14
N GLU A 14 6.76 0.74 -10.01
CA GLU A 14 8.14 0.41 -9.68
C GLU A 14 8.75 1.35 -8.63
N SER A 15 8.44 2.64 -8.66
CA SER A 15 8.88 3.63 -7.66
C SER A 15 8.38 3.28 -6.27
N GLU A 16 7.11 2.90 -6.15
CA GLU A 16 6.50 2.51 -4.88
C GLU A 16 7.08 1.20 -4.35
N MET A 17 7.53 0.30 -5.23
CA MET A 17 8.21 -0.92 -4.79
C MET A 17 9.57 -0.61 -4.15
N GLN A 18 10.28 0.44 -4.59
CA GLN A 18 11.52 0.89 -3.95
C GLN A 18 11.25 1.44 -2.55
N GLU A 19 10.20 2.26 -2.39
CA GLU A 19 9.74 2.76 -1.09
C GLU A 19 9.38 1.61 -0.13
N ILE A 20 8.65 0.60 -0.61
CA ILE A 20 8.32 -0.59 0.19
C ILE A 20 9.58 -1.34 0.62
N ALA A 21 10.57 -1.47 -0.26
CA ALA A 21 11.85 -2.10 0.09
C ALA A 21 12.61 -1.31 1.16
N GLU A 22 12.56 0.03 1.10
CA GLU A 22 13.16 0.89 2.12
C GLU A 22 12.46 0.73 3.48
N PHE A 23 11.12 0.66 3.52
CA PHE A 23 10.41 0.36 4.77
C PHE A 23 10.81 -0.99 5.37
N ILE A 24 10.99 -2.03 4.54
CA ILE A 24 11.45 -3.35 5.00
C ILE A 24 12.86 -3.25 5.58
N LYS A 25 13.77 -2.54 4.90
CA LYS A 25 15.15 -2.32 5.34
C LYS A 25 15.18 -1.56 6.68
N ARG A 26 14.40 -0.48 6.82
CA ARG A 26 14.33 0.32 8.07
C ARG A 26 13.97 -0.52 9.29
N VAL A 27 13.11 -1.53 9.12
CA VAL A 27 12.74 -2.44 10.21
C VAL A 27 13.81 -3.50 10.47
N ILE A 28 14.32 -4.14 9.42
CA ILE A 28 15.18 -5.34 9.56
C ILE A 28 16.64 -4.97 9.83
N ILE A 29 17.16 -3.99 9.09
CA ILE A 29 18.57 -3.60 9.11
C ILE A 29 18.77 -2.45 10.10
N ASP A 30 18.02 -1.36 9.92
CA ASP A 30 18.23 -0.13 10.70
C ASP A 30 17.60 -0.21 12.10
N LYS A 31 16.74 -1.21 12.33
CA LYS A 31 16.05 -1.48 13.62
C LYS A 31 15.33 -0.26 14.17
N GLU A 32 14.72 0.52 13.29
CA GLU A 32 13.94 1.67 13.70
C GLU A 32 12.73 1.29 14.57
N PRO A 33 12.26 2.19 15.45
CA PRO A 33 11.05 1.96 16.22
C PRO A 33 9.85 1.65 15.33
N LEU A 34 9.22 0.50 15.57
CA LEU A 34 8.08 0.01 14.78
C LEU A 34 6.93 1.01 14.70
N GLU A 35 6.72 1.81 15.74
CA GLU A 35 5.66 2.83 15.79
C GLU A 35 5.86 3.93 14.74
N LYS A 36 7.12 4.34 14.51
CA LYS A 36 7.45 5.35 13.50
C LYS A 36 7.26 4.80 12.10
N VAL A 37 7.85 3.64 11.81
CA VAL A 37 7.72 3.00 10.50
C VAL A 37 6.25 2.70 10.18
N ARG A 38 5.46 2.28 11.18
CA ARG A 38 4.02 2.06 11.02
C ARG A 38 3.27 3.34 10.61
N ALA A 39 3.60 4.48 11.22
CA ALA A 39 2.98 5.76 10.88
C ALA A 39 3.31 6.16 9.43
N ASP A 40 4.56 6.01 9.03
CA ASP A 40 5.01 6.35 7.68
C ASP A 40 4.37 5.44 6.62
N VAL A 41 4.31 4.13 6.87
CA VAL A 41 3.64 3.16 5.97
C VAL A 41 2.14 3.46 5.87
N ALA A 42 1.51 3.86 6.99
CA ALA A 42 0.11 4.23 7.00
C ALA A 42 -0.14 5.49 6.16
N GLU A 43 0.74 6.49 6.25
CA GLU A 43 0.67 7.70 5.43
C GLU A 43 0.86 7.37 3.95
N PHE A 44 1.91 6.63 3.61
CA PHE A 44 2.19 6.19 2.24
C PHE A 44 1.01 5.45 1.60
N ARG A 45 0.31 4.59 2.34
CA ARG A 45 -0.85 3.84 1.84
C ARG A 45 -2.09 4.72 1.59
N LYS A 46 -2.22 5.90 2.22
CA LYS A 46 -3.43 6.74 2.10
C LYS A 46 -3.67 7.22 0.67
N ASP A 47 -2.63 7.36 -0.13
CA ASP A 47 -2.78 7.81 -1.51
C ASP A 47 -3.26 6.70 -2.46
N TYR A 48 -3.16 5.43 -2.03
CA TYR A 48 -3.48 4.24 -2.83
C TYR A 48 -4.79 3.58 -2.36
N GLN A 49 -5.91 4.31 -2.51
CA GLN A 49 -7.24 3.84 -2.12
C GLN A 49 -8.14 3.47 -3.29
N LYS A 50 -7.66 3.52 -4.54
CA LYS A 50 -8.48 3.23 -5.73
C LYS A 50 -8.08 1.90 -6.36
N VAL A 51 -9.06 1.19 -6.91
CA VAL A 51 -8.81 -0.04 -7.68
C VAL A 51 -8.52 0.33 -9.13
N HIS A 52 -7.41 -0.18 -9.65
CA HIS A 52 -6.98 -0.04 -11.05
C HIS A 52 -7.19 -1.38 -11.79
N TYR A 53 -7.08 -1.33 -13.13
CA TYR A 53 -7.25 -2.50 -14.02
C TYR A 53 -8.64 -3.14 -13.92
N CYS A 54 -9.68 -2.32 -13.78
CA CYS A 54 -11.08 -2.73 -13.76
C CYS A 54 -11.95 -1.71 -14.51
N PHE A 55 -13.17 -2.10 -14.89
CA PHE A 55 -14.07 -1.26 -15.67
C PHE A 55 -14.66 -0.10 -14.84
N GLU A 56 -14.94 -0.32 -13.55
CA GLU A 56 -15.47 0.69 -12.64
C GLU A 56 -14.48 0.95 -11.50
N ASN A 57 -14.03 2.20 -11.37
CA ASN A 57 -13.09 2.66 -10.33
C ASN A 57 -13.65 3.82 -9.48
N ALA A 58 -14.97 4.03 -9.54
CA ALA A 58 -15.65 5.14 -8.87
C ALA A 58 -15.69 4.98 -7.35
N VAL A 59 -15.45 3.76 -6.85
CA VAL A 59 -15.50 3.43 -5.43
C VAL A 59 -14.09 3.13 -4.93
N GLU A 60 -13.75 3.63 -3.74
CA GLU A 60 -12.49 3.29 -3.08
C GLU A 60 -12.43 1.79 -2.80
N ALA A 61 -11.23 1.22 -2.90
CA ALA A 61 -10.94 -0.21 -2.83
C ALA A 61 -11.45 -0.88 -1.55
N TYR A 62 -11.47 -0.15 -0.45
CA TYR A 62 -11.88 -0.66 0.86
C TYR A 62 -13.17 -0.02 1.38
N LYS A 63 -13.91 0.71 0.53
CA LYS A 63 -15.18 1.29 0.93
C LYS A 63 -16.17 0.18 1.23
N TYR A 64 -16.78 0.21 2.41
CA TYR A 64 -17.87 -0.69 2.74
C TYR A 64 -19.09 -0.36 1.86
N ILE A 65 -19.49 -1.31 1.02
CA ILE A 65 -20.69 -1.19 0.19
C ILE A 65 -21.75 -2.12 0.80
N LYS A 66 -22.83 -1.54 1.33
CA LYS A 66 -23.99 -2.32 1.78
C LYS A 66 -24.79 -2.74 0.56
N ILE A 67 -24.55 -3.95 0.09
CA ILE A 67 -25.38 -4.60 -0.92
C ILE A 67 -26.59 -5.15 -0.16
N ARG A 68 -27.76 -4.71 -0.60
CA ARG A 68 -29.08 -4.77 0.04
C ARG A 68 -29.39 -6.05 0.83
#